data_AF-A0A976GZ47-F1
#
_entry.id   AF-A0A976GZ47-F1
#
_cell.length_a   1.000
_cell.length_b   1.000
_cell.length_c   1.000
_cell.angle_alpha   90.00
_cell.angle_beta   90.00
_cell.angle_gamma   90.00
#
_symmetry.space_group_name_H-M   'P 1'
#
loop_
_entity.id
_entity.type
_entity.pdbx_description
1 polymer ?
#
loop_
_entity_poly.entity_id
_entity_poly.type
_entity_poly.pdbx_seq_one_letter_code
_entity_poly.pdbx_strand_id
1 'polypeptide(L)' 'MSKKTNLKAALRNRTGSGRLNQMRKEGWLPSVMYGLGKANQNLKVDA' A
#
# COMPACT_ATOMS: atom_id res chain seq x y z
N MET A 1 -2.84 22.21 16.12
CA MET A 1 -3.47 21.16 15.29
C MET A 1 -2.39 20.47 14.49
N SER A 2 -2.27 19.14 14.58
CA SER A 2 -1.28 18.38 13.80
C SER A 2 -1.59 18.51 12.30
N LYS A 3 -0.57 18.79 11.48
CA LYS A 3 -0.71 18.77 10.00
C LYS A 3 -1.03 17.34 9.59
N LYS A 4 -2.22 17.13 9.02
CA LYS A 4 -2.61 15.82 8.47
C LYS A 4 -2.02 15.68 7.08
N THR A 5 -1.32 14.58 6.84
CA THR A 5 -0.90 14.16 5.51
C THR A 5 -1.91 13.15 4.98
N ASN A 6 -2.56 13.47 3.86
CA ASN A 6 -3.45 12.55 3.18
C ASN A 6 -2.65 11.76 2.14
N LEU A 7 -2.75 10.43 2.18
CA LEU A 7 -2.10 9.53 1.23
C LEU A 7 -3.16 8.87 0.35
N LYS A 8 -2.94 8.84 -0.96
CA LYS A 8 -3.80 8.09 -1.90
C LYS A 8 -3.38 6.62 -1.86
N ALA A 9 -4.31 5.75 -1.45
CA ALA A 9 -4.07 4.31 -1.36
C ALA A 9 -5.19 3.52 -2.04
N ALA A 10 -4.82 2.34 -2.56
CA ALA A 10 -5.76 1.37 -3.12
C ALA A 10 -5.41 -0.05 -2.66
N LEU A 11 -6.39 -0.96 -2.66
CA LEU A 11 -6.15 -2.37 -2.38
C LEU A 11 -5.28 -3.02 -3.46
N ARG A 12 -4.47 -4.01 -3.05
CA ARG A 12 -3.61 -4.79 -3.94
C ARG A 12 -3.99 -6.27 -3.89
N ASN A 13 -4.53 -6.76 -5.01
CA ASN A 13 -5.05 -8.13 -5.10
C ASN A 13 -3.97 -9.19 -5.39
N ARG A 14 -2.83 -8.81 -6.00
CA ARG A 14 -1.76 -9.74 -6.37
C ARG A 14 -0.54 -9.58 -5.49
N THR A 15 -0.10 -10.68 -4.89
CA THR A 15 1.13 -10.84 -4.13
C THR A 15 2.19 -11.57 -4.97
N GLY A 16 3.46 -11.22 -4.79
CA GLY A 16 4.58 -11.79 -5.55
C GLY A 16 5.67 -10.76 -5.88
N SER A 17 6.94 -11.15 -5.72
CA SER A 17 8.10 -10.27 -5.88
C SER A 17 8.15 -9.57 -7.24
N GLY A 18 7.87 -10.30 -8.34
CA GLY A 18 7.84 -9.74 -9.69
C GLY A 18 6.81 -8.62 -9.85
N ARG A 19 5.57 -8.83 -9.38
CA ARG A 19 4.52 -7.80 -9.45
C ARG A 19 4.84 -6.62 -8.54
N LEU A 20 5.39 -6.86 -7.34
CA LEU A 20 5.82 -5.78 -6.43
C LEU A 20 6.92 -4.91 -7.04
N ASN A 21 7.89 -5.53 -7.73
CA ASN A 21 8.95 -4.80 -8.42
C ASN A 21 8.39 -3.97 -9.59
N GLN A 22 7.46 -4.53 -10.36
CA GLN A 22 6.78 -3.78 -11.42
C GLN A 22 6.00 -2.59 -10.87
N MET A 23 5.28 -2.75 -9.76
CA MET A 23 4.54 -1.65 -9.13
C MET A 23 5.45 -0.50 -8.70
N ARG A 24 6.63 -0.80 -8.15
CA ARG A 24 7.62 0.24 -7.82
C ARG A 24 8.07 1.03 -9.06
N LYS A 25 8.21 0.37 -10.22
CA LYS A 25 8.51 1.03 -11.50
C LYS A 25 7.33 1.85 -12.03
N GLU A 26 6.10 1.46 -11.71
CA GLU A 26 4.86 2.16 -12.04
C GLU A 26 4.55 3.33 -11.09
N GLY A 27 5.44 3.67 -10.14
CA GLY A 27 5.23 4.76 -9.17
C GLY A 27 4.34 4.38 -7.98
N TRP A 28 4.12 3.08 -7.72
CA TRP A 28 3.33 2.61 -6.59
C TRP A 28 4.22 1.99 -5.50
N LEU A 29 4.05 2.43 -4.27
CA LEU A 29 4.66 1.83 -3.09
C LEU A 29 3.78 0.69 -2.56
N PRO A 30 4.23 -0.57 -2.55
CA PRO A 30 3.50 -1.64 -1.90
C PRO A 30 3.56 -1.51 -0.37
N SER A 31 2.41 -1.68 0.29
CA SER A 31 2.29 -1.51 1.74
C SER A 31 1.31 -2.52 2.35
N VAL A 32 1.31 -2.62 3.67
CA VAL A 32 0.39 -3.47 4.45
C VAL A 32 -0.21 -2.64 5.57
N MET A 33 -1.53 -2.69 5.73
CA MET A 33 -2.23 -2.12 6.88
C MET A 33 -2.67 -3.25 7.82
N TYR A 34 -2.40 -3.06 9.11
CA TYR A 34 -2.74 -4.00 10.19
C TYR A 34 -3.22 -3.22 11.42
N GLY A 35 -3.88 -3.89 12.37
CA GLY A 35 -4.24 -3.31 13.68
C GLY A 35 -5.64 -3.70 14.19
N LEU A 36 -5.87 -3.45 15.49
CA LEU A 36 -7.17 -3.63 16.18
C LEU A 36 -7.81 -5.01 15.98
N GLY A 37 -7.00 -6.07 15.88
CA GLY A 37 -7.48 -7.45 15.66
C GLY A 37 -8.11 -7.68 14.27
N LYS A 38 -8.00 -6.73 13.35
CA LYS A 38 -8.49 -6.88 11.97
C LYS A 38 -7.48 -7.63 11.11
N ALA A 39 -8.00 -8.35 10.11
CA ALA A 39 -7.17 -9.01 9.12
C ALA A 39 -6.29 -8.01 8.36
N ASN A 40 -5.05 -8.42 8.08
CA ASN A 40 -4.09 -7.61 7.33
C ASN A 40 -4.62 -7.32 5.93
N GLN A 41 -4.47 -6.06 5.49
CA GLN A 41 -4.85 -5.62 4.16
C GLN A 41 -3.62 -5.22 3.35
N ASN A 42 -3.50 -5.79 2.17
CA ASN A 42 -2.47 -5.43 1.21
C ASN A 42 -2.90 -4.16 0.45
N LEU A 43 -2.05 -3.13 0.53
CA LEU A 43 -2.28 -1.84 -0.09
C LEU A 43 -1.19 -1.54 -1.12
N LYS A 44 -1.49 -0.55 -1.95
CA LYS A 44 -0.53 0.23 -2.72
C LYS A 44 -0.80 1.71 -2.48
N VAL A 45 0.26 2.48 -2.29
CA VAL A 45 0.22 3.92 -2.02
C VAL A 45 0.89 4.65 -3.17
N ASP A 46 0.33 5.77 -3.58
CA ASP A 46 0.92 6.68 -4.57
C ASP A 46 2.24 7.24 -4.01
N ALA A 47 3.33 7.10 -4.77
CA ALA A 47 4.69 7.41 -4.31
C ALA A 47 5.11 8.87 -4.53
#